data_AF-T0T5I7-F1
#
_entry.id   AF-T0T5I7-F1
#
_cell.length_a   1.000
_cell.length_b   1.000
_cell.length_c   1.000
_cell.angle_alpha   90.00
_cell.angle_beta   90.00
_cell.angle_gamma   90.00
#
_symmetry.space_group_name_H-M   'P 1'
#
loop_
_entity.id
_entity.type
_entity.pdbx_description
1 polymer ?
#
loop_
_entity_poly.entity_id
_entity_poly.type
_entity_poly.pdbx_seq_one_letter_code
_entity_poly.pdbx_strand_id
1 'polypeptide(L)'
;METTQIGLGESSNKADRQTLAFIGPGEGLIPSPERLTKLEVGKAYYQLGKLHYDKADLDNAEINFIKSLECAELPQDNFSVLKILGFLIRIAAEKLETEKASKYISMSEAIVEDLASNLGSLNAEYFYYAGLVKSYKGDFEGASLDLSMSYKKSKEENDPDLLAKCLLALANNSLNKGECEASVDFLLQLDNLLKIINKEYLGGSMHMTFGKTYLAMGDHKKSLEHFKIANETLQSKKCWNLYGYILLGKGQVNKIAGSFERSLVYFNLAKEAIDSEKFKRLANLLDSEIHEVNDSSVDIYLDRSNRKVKERTLGVIDFKHRFVLLEILFLLAKNCGEYFDKEKLAKSIWKDEYNPLIHDKLIYTSVSRLRKLIEPKDNTETKRKYIIRGKDGYTFNPTVKIRFQMESRMSPGKAIANVDISSPV
;
A
#
# COMPACT_ATOMS: atom_id res chain seq x y z
N MET A 1 -46.21 -44.38 -65.62
CA MET A 1 -45.09 -44.08 -66.54
C MET A 1 -44.07 -43.32 -65.74
N GLU A 2 -42.86 -43.85 -65.74
CA GLU A 2 -41.64 -43.21 -65.24
C GLU A 2 -41.46 -41.82 -65.83
N THR A 3 -40.83 -40.91 -65.07
CA THR A 3 -39.56 -40.26 -65.45
C THR A 3 -39.04 -39.37 -64.31
N THR A 4 -37.98 -39.87 -63.66
CA THR A 4 -36.66 -39.25 -63.45
C THR A 4 -36.50 -37.75 -63.10
N GLN A 5 -35.94 -37.55 -61.89
CA GLN A 5 -34.88 -36.61 -61.43
C GLN A 5 -34.78 -35.18 -62.00
N ILE A 6 -34.63 -34.19 -61.09
CA ILE A 6 -33.35 -33.51 -60.76
C ILE A 6 -33.56 -32.53 -59.58
N GLY A 7 -32.68 -32.68 -58.57
CA GLY A 7 -32.13 -31.69 -57.63
C GLY A 7 -32.94 -30.47 -57.18
N LEU A 8 -33.45 -30.53 -55.95
CA LEU A 8 -33.74 -29.34 -55.14
C LEU A 8 -32.51 -29.00 -54.30
N GLY A 9 -31.95 -27.82 -54.53
CA GLY A 9 -31.03 -27.17 -53.61
C GLY A 9 -31.79 -26.55 -52.44
N GLU A 10 -31.15 -26.56 -51.27
CA GLU A 10 -31.08 -25.40 -50.38
C GLU A 10 -30.03 -25.69 -49.29
N SER A 11 -29.04 -24.80 -49.23
CA SER A 11 -27.88 -24.86 -48.36
C SER A 11 -28.25 -24.63 -46.90
N SER A 12 -28.01 -25.65 -46.08
CA SER A 12 -28.05 -25.61 -44.63
C SER A 12 -26.87 -24.81 -44.05
N ASN A 13 -27.13 -23.89 -43.13
CA ASN A 13 -26.17 -23.49 -42.09
C ASN A 13 -26.91 -22.97 -40.85
N LYS A 14 -27.43 -23.91 -40.05
CA LYS A 14 -27.66 -23.68 -38.62
C LYS A 14 -26.37 -24.06 -37.91
N ALA A 15 -25.64 -23.07 -37.41
CA ALA A 15 -24.45 -23.28 -36.60
C ALA A 15 -24.86 -23.90 -35.25
N ASP A 16 -24.57 -25.19 -35.09
CA ASP A 16 -24.70 -25.89 -33.82
C ASP A 16 -23.73 -25.29 -32.79
N ARG A 17 -24.28 -24.92 -31.64
CA ARG A 17 -23.52 -24.61 -30.43
C ARG A 17 -22.78 -25.87 -29.98
N GLN A 18 -21.52 -26.00 -30.38
CA GLN A 18 -20.63 -26.98 -29.77
C GLN A 18 -20.36 -26.57 -28.33
N THR A 19 -21.01 -27.29 -27.42
CA THR A 19 -20.74 -27.30 -26.00
C THR A 19 -19.31 -27.84 -25.84
N LEU A 20 -18.39 -27.02 -25.33
CA LEU A 20 -17.04 -27.48 -24.95
C LEU A 20 -17.17 -28.51 -23.84
N ALA A 21 -17.20 -29.79 -24.22
CA ALA A 21 -17.18 -30.90 -23.29
C ALA A 21 -15.84 -30.90 -22.53
N PHE A 22 -15.93 -31.02 -21.21
CA PHE A 22 -14.81 -31.21 -20.31
C PHE A 22 -14.17 -32.59 -20.62
N ILE A 23 -13.00 -32.59 -21.26
CA ILE A 23 -12.22 -33.81 -21.49
C ILE A 23 -11.59 -34.22 -20.15
N GLY A 24 -11.78 -35.49 -19.77
CA GLY A 24 -11.37 -36.05 -18.48
C GLY A 24 -9.87 -35.99 -18.18
N PRO A 25 -9.47 -36.32 -16.94
CA PRO A 25 -8.10 -36.18 -16.49
C PRO A 25 -7.25 -37.34 -17.01
N GLY A 26 -6.33 -37.03 -17.92
CA GLY A 26 -5.29 -37.96 -18.37
C GLY A 26 -5.38 -38.26 -19.86
N GLU A 27 -4.25 -38.10 -20.53
CA GLU A 27 -4.01 -38.50 -21.93
C GLU A 27 -4.58 -37.55 -23.00
N GLY A 28 -3.80 -36.51 -23.35
CA GLY A 28 -3.95 -35.84 -24.65
C GLY A 28 -3.62 -34.34 -24.70
N LEU A 29 -3.55 -33.65 -23.56
CA LEU A 29 -3.38 -32.19 -23.52
C LEU A 29 -2.00 -31.70 -23.05
N ILE A 30 -1.12 -32.60 -22.61
CA ILE A 30 0.26 -32.25 -22.24
C ILE A 30 1.13 -32.57 -23.46
N PRO A 31 1.73 -31.58 -24.14
CA PRO A 31 2.66 -31.84 -25.22
C PRO A 31 3.79 -32.74 -24.71
N SER A 32 4.19 -33.74 -25.50
CA SER A 32 5.38 -34.54 -25.19
C SER A 32 6.60 -33.60 -25.05
N PRO A 33 7.47 -33.77 -24.05
CA PRO A 33 8.61 -32.86 -23.80
C PRO A 33 9.57 -32.71 -24.99
N GLU A 34 9.54 -33.65 -25.94
CA GLU A 34 10.30 -33.61 -27.20
C GLU A 34 9.73 -32.63 -28.26
N ARG A 35 8.54 -32.06 -28.04
CA ARG A 35 7.84 -31.16 -29.01
C ARG A 35 7.86 -29.69 -28.64
N LEU A 36 8.28 -29.32 -27.42
CA LEU A 36 8.26 -27.94 -26.96
C LEU A 36 9.62 -27.30 -27.14
N THR A 37 9.68 -26.17 -27.84
CA THR A 37 10.88 -25.34 -27.91
C THR A 37 11.16 -24.69 -26.55
N LYS A 38 12.44 -24.43 -26.25
CA LYS A 38 12.84 -23.69 -25.03
C LYS A 38 12.10 -22.36 -24.88
N LEU A 39 11.84 -21.67 -26.01
CA LEU A 39 11.05 -20.44 -26.05
C LEU A 39 9.59 -20.63 -25.61
N GLU A 40 8.93 -21.70 -26.07
CA GLU A 40 7.54 -22.00 -25.68
C GLU A 40 7.44 -22.36 -24.20
N VAL A 41 8.40 -23.12 -23.69
CA VAL A 41 8.52 -23.44 -22.26
C VAL A 41 8.72 -22.15 -21.45
N GLY A 42 9.62 -21.26 -21.90
CA GLY A 42 9.82 -19.95 -21.28
C GLY A 42 8.54 -19.11 -21.23
N LYS A 43 7.82 -19.01 -22.36
CA LYS A 43 6.54 -18.29 -22.43
C LYS A 43 5.49 -18.89 -21.49
N ALA A 44 5.42 -20.21 -21.36
CA ALA A 44 4.50 -20.86 -20.44
C ALA A 44 4.83 -20.51 -18.97
N TYR A 45 6.10 -20.56 -18.59
CA TYR A 45 6.55 -20.14 -17.26
C TYR A 45 6.26 -18.65 -16.99
N TYR A 46 6.46 -17.78 -17.98
CA TYR A 46 6.11 -16.37 -17.87
C TYR A 46 4.61 -16.15 -17.56
N GLN A 47 3.72 -16.83 -18.30
CA GLN A 47 2.28 -16.71 -18.07
C GLN A 47 1.86 -17.26 -16.71
N LEU A 48 2.46 -18.39 -16.30
CA LEU A 48 2.21 -18.97 -14.99
C LEU A 48 2.70 -18.04 -13.87
N GLY A 49 3.89 -17.45 -14.03
CA GLY A 49 4.43 -16.44 -13.11
C GLY A 49 3.51 -15.24 -12.98
N LYS A 50 2.99 -14.73 -14.10
CA LYS A 50 2.00 -13.64 -14.10
C LYS A 50 0.70 -14.03 -13.39
N LEU A 51 0.20 -15.25 -13.61
CA LEU A 51 -0.99 -15.74 -12.92
C LEU A 51 -0.78 -15.78 -11.41
N HIS A 52 0.32 -16.36 -10.93
CA HIS A 52 0.66 -16.37 -9.50
C HIS A 52 0.82 -14.96 -8.95
N TYR A 53 1.48 -14.07 -9.70
CA TYR A 53 1.63 -12.66 -9.33
C TYR A 53 0.26 -12.00 -9.16
N ASP A 54 -0.66 -12.15 -10.11
CA ASP A 54 -2.02 -11.61 -10.02
C ASP A 54 -2.80 -12.20 -8.83
N LYS A 55 -2.51 -13.43 -8.42
CA LYS A 55 -3.11 -14.07 -7.23
C LYS A 55 -2.41 -13.73 -5.91
N ALA A 56 -1.48 -12.78 -5.91
CA ALA A 56 -0.70 -12.39 -4.74
C ALA A 56 0.22 -13.51 -4.20
N ASP A 57 0.52 -14.53 -5.00
CA ASP A 57 1.41 -15.63 -4.65
C ASP A 57 2.84 -15.35 -5.16
N LEU A 58 3.54 -14.47 -4.43
CA LEU A 58 4.83 -13.92 -4.87
C LEU A 58 5.96 -14.95 -4.98
N ASP A 59 5.92 -16.02 -4.17
CA ASP A 59 6.95 -17.07 -4.19
C ASP A 59 6.89 -17.90 -5.46
N ASN A 60 5.71 -18.41 -5.80
CA ASN A 60 5.52 -19.15 -7.03
C ASN A 60 5.66 -18.25 -8.25
N ALA A 61 5.28 -16.98 -8.16
CA ALA A 61 5.54 -16.00 -9.21
C ALA A 61 7.05 -15.88 -9.48
N GLU A 62 7.85 -15.65 -8.44
CA GLU A 62 9.31 -15.54 -8.54
C GLU A 62 9.95 -16.78 -9.16
N ILE A 63 9.59 -17.98 -8.67
CA ILE A 63 10.11 -19.26 -9.18
C ILE A 63 9.84 -19.39 -10.68
N ASN A 64 8.61 -19.08 -11.11
CA ASN A 64 8.23 -19.21 -12.52
C ASN A 64 8.90 -18.13 -13.39
N PHE A 65 9.06 -16.91 -12.88
CA PHE A 65 9.81 -15.87 -13.60
C PHE A 65 11.29 -16.23 -13.76
N ILE A 66 11.92 -16.84 -12.76
CA ILE A 66 13.31 -17.33 -12.86
C ILE A 66 13.42 -18.45 -13.91
N LYS A 67 12.51 -19.43 -13.88
CA LYS A 67 12.49 -20.49 -14.92
C LYS A 67 12.26 -19.92 -16.32
N SER A 68 11.42 -18.90 -16.44
CA SER A 68 11.22 -18.18 -17.71
C SER A 68 12.49 -17.46 -18.16
N LEU A 69 13.26 -16.89 -17.23
CA LEU A 69 14.51 -16.19 -17.51
C LEU A 69 15.60 -17.16 -18.00
N GLU A 70 15.70 -18.34 -17.39
CA GLU A 70 16.63 -19.41 -17.80
C GLU A 70 16.35 -19.94 -19.22
N CYS A 71 15.11 -19.79 -19.69
CA CYS A 71 14.70 -20.18 -21.04
C CYS A 71 15.00 -19.11 -22.10
N ALA A 72 15.29 -17.86 -21.73
CA ALA A 72 15.50 -16.76 -22.65
C ALA A 72 16.94 -16.75 -23.21
N GLU A 73 17.11 -16.28 -24.44
CA GLU A 73 18.41 -16.22 -25.12
C GLU A 73 18.76 -14.78 -25.51
N LEU A 74 19.85 -14.25 -24.93
CA LEU A 74 20.38 -12.93 -25.27
C LEU A 74 21.31 -13.04 -26.49
N PRO A 75 21.28 -12.10 -27.44
CA PRO A 75 20.55 -10.82 -27.41
C PRO A 75 19.12 -10.87 -28.00
N GLN A 76 18.65 -12.03 -28.47
CA GLN A 76 17.37 -12.15 -29.21
C GLN A 76 16.15 -11.77 -28.34
N ASP A 77 16.17 -12.13 -27.06
CA ASP A 77 15.04 -11.97 -26.14
C ASP A 77 15.18 -10.76 -25.19
N ASN A 78 15.99 -9.75 -25.54
CA ASN A 78 16.31 -8.62 -24.65
C ASN A 78 15.07 -7.98 -23.98
N PHE A 79 14.02 -7.66 -24.72
CA PHE A 79 12.79 -7.06 -24.16
C PHE A 79 11.98 -8.02 -23.31
N SER A 80 11.92 -9.30 -23.67
CA SER A 80 11.28 -10.34 -22.86
C SER A 80 11.99 -10.48 -21.51
N VAL A 81 13.32 -10.47 -21.52
CA VAL A 81 14.15 -10.51 -20.31
C VAL A 81 13.93 -9.27 -19.45
N LEU A 82 13.95 -8.07 -20.02
CA LEU A 82 13.68 -6.82 -19.30
C LEU A 82 12.29 -6.83 -18.63
N LYS A 83 11.28 -7.40 -19.29
CA LYS A 83 9.94 -7.57 -18.72
C LYS A 83 9.94 -8.49 -17.52
N ILE A 84 10.61 -9.64 -17.61
CA ILE A 84 10.74 -10.61 -16.51
C ILE A 84 11.49 -9.98 -15.33
N LEU A 85 12.60 -9.31 -15.60
CA LEU A 85 13.37 -8.59 -14.59
C LEU A 85 12.53 -7.51 -13.90
N GLY A 86 11.65 -6.81 -14.63
CA GLY A 86 10.69 -5.87 -14.03
C GLY A 86 9.78 -6.50 -12.97
N PHE A 87 9.27 -7.71 -13.19
CA PHE A 87 8.50 -8.43 -12.17
C PHE A 87 9.37 -8.86 -10.99
N LEU A 88 10.57 -9.41 -11.26
CA LEU A 88 11.50 -9.85 -10.22
C LEU A 88 11.95 -8.69 -9.31
N ILE A 89 12.20 -7.51 -9.87
CA ILE A 89 12.53 -6.29 -9.11
C ILE A 89 11.37 -5.91 -8.18
N ARG A 90 10.12 -5.95 -8.65
CA ARG A 90 8.93 -5.66 -7.83
C ARG A 90 8.75 -6.65 -6.70
N ILE A 91 8.91 -7.95 -6.99
CA ILE A 91 8.80 -9.01 -5.98
C ILE A 91 9.91 -8.85 -4.92
N ALA A 92 11.16 -8.67 -5.36
CA ALA A 92 12.28 -8.47 -4.45
C ALA A 92 12.11 -7.19 -3.60
N ALA A 93 11.62 -6.10 -4.19
CA ALA A 93 11.32 -4.87 -3.46
C ALA A 93 10.18 -5.04 -2.43
N GLU A 94 9.13 -5.81 -2.76
CA GLU A 94 8.03 -6.11 -1.85
C GLU A 94 8.48 -6.99 -0.67
N LYS A 95 9.34 -7.98 -0.95
CA LYS A 95 9.94 -8.86 0.06
C LYS A 95 11.10 -8.20 0.84
N LEU A 96 11.46 -6.97 0.50
CA LEU A 96 12.60 -6.24 1.05
C LEU A 96 13.97 -6.95 0.85
N GLU A 97 14.12 -7.68 -0.24
CA GLU A 97 15.35 -8.38 -0.63
C GLU A 97 16.27 -7.45 -1.45
N THR A 98 16.98 -6.56 -0.74
CA THR A 98 17.83 -5.51 -1.34
C THR A 98 18.84 -6.04 -2.35
N GLU A 99 19.59 -7.08 -1.99
CA GLU A 99 20.67 -7.62 -2.82
C GLU A 99 20.13 -8.17 -4.15
N LYS A 100 19.02 -8.92 -4.11
CA LYS A 100 18.37 -9.42 -5.33
C LYS A 100 17.84 -8.28 -6.19
N ALA A 101 17.16 -7.30 -5.60
CA ALA A 101 16.65 -6.15 -6.33
C ALA A 101 17.77 -5.39 -7.04
N SER A 102 18.87 -5.09 -6.34
CA SER A 102 20.04 -4.44 -6.93
C SER A 102 20.65 -5.26 -8.06
N LYS A 103 20.78 -6.59 -7.89
CA LYS A 103 21.28 -7.48 -8.94
C LYS A 103 20.41 -7.41 -10.21
N TYR A 104 19.09 -7.50 -10.07
CA TYR A 104 18.19 -7.44 -11.23
C TYR A 104 18.19 -6.07 -11.92
N ILE A 105 18.33 -4.98 -11.16
CA ILE A 105 18.47 -3.62 -11.71
C ILE A 105 19.76 -3.51 -12.53
N SER A 106 20.89 -3.97 -12.00
CA SER A 106 22.17 -3.98 -12.73
C SER A 106 22.13 -4.85 -13.99
N MET A 107 21.46 -6.00 -13.94
CA MET A 107 21.23 -6.82 -15.13
C MET A 107 20.39 -6.10 -16.19
N SER A 108 19.32 -5.41 -15.76
CA SER A 108 18.46 -4.64 -16.66
C SER A 108 19.22 -3.49 -17.31
N GLU A 109 20.07 -2.80 -16.56
CA GLU A 109 20.92 -1.72 -17.06
C GLU A 109 21.91 -2.22 -18.11
N ALA A 110 22.63 -3.32 -17.84
CA ALA A 110 23.58 -3.88 -18.79
C ALA A 110 22.92 -4.25 -20.13
N ILE A 111 21.68 -4.77 -20.10
CA ILE A 111 20.92 -5.08 -21.32
C ILE A 111 20.52 -3.79 -22.05
N VAL A 112 20.09 -2.75 -21.34
CA VAL A 112 19.77 -1.45 -21.96
C VAL A 112 21.00 -0.80 -22.59
N GLU A 113 22.16 -0.87 -21.94
CA GLU A 113 23.42 -0.35 -22.49
C GLU A 113 23.86 -1.12 -23.74
N ASP A 114 23.77 -2.45 -23.73
CA ASP A 114 24.06 -3.31 -24.89
C ASP A 114 23.12 -3.02 -26.07
N LEU A 115 21.82 -2.85 -25.78
CA LEU A 115 20.85 -2.42 -26.78
C LEU A 115 21.23 -1.06 -27.38
N ALA A 116 21.66 -0.10 -26.56
CA ALA A 116 22.05 1.23 -27.01
C ALA A 116 23.26 1.22 -27.96
N SER A 117 24.23 0.31 -27.73
CA SER A 117 25.43 0.20 -28.56
C SER A 117 25.20 -0.61 -29.84
N ASN A 118 24.31 -1.60 -29.81
CA ASN A 118 24.19 -2.59 -30.88
C ASN A 118 23.00 -2.33 -31.81
N LEU A 119 21.96 -1.60 -31.38
CA LEU A 119 20.83 -1.24 -32.25
C LEU A 119 21.19 -0.07 -33.15
N GLY A 120 20.97 -0.25 -34.46
CA GLY A 120 21.11 0.83 -35.44
C GLY A 120 20.06 1.95 -35.27
N SER A 121 18.90 1.65 -34.68
CA SER A 121 17.86 2.64 -34.34
C SER A 121 17.11 2.21 -33.09
N LEU A 122 16.82 3.18 -32.21
CA LEU A 122 16.15 2.96 -30.95
C LEU A 122 14.63 3.15 -31.11
N ASN A 123 13.86 2.10 -30.84
CA ASN A 123 12.40 2.07 -30.92
C ASN A 123 11.74 2.56 -29.62
N ALA A 124 10.41 2.69 -29.61
CA ALA A 124 9.67 3.11 -28.42
C ALA A 124 9.91 2.19 -27.21
N GLU A 125 10.02 0.87 -27.43
CA GLU A 125 10.17 -0.13 -26.37
C GLU A 125 11.51 -0.01 -25.63
N TYR A 126 12.60 0.29 -26.36
CA TYR A 126 13.89 0.62 -25.75
C TYR A 126 13.78 1.78 -24.75
N PHE A 127 13.21 2.91 -25.20
CA PHE A 127 13.07 4.10 -24.36
C PHE A 127 12.17 3.86 -23.15
N TYR A 128 11.16 2.99 -23.30
CA TYR A 128 10.30 2.59 -22.19
C TYR A 128 11.11 1.91 -21.09
N TYR A 129 11.89 0.87 -21.43
CA TYR A 129 12.69 0.15 -20.43
C TYR A 129 13.85 0.97 -19.89
N ALA A 130 14.50 1.81 -20.70
CA ALA A 130 15.52 2.75 -20.24
C ALA A 130 14.95 3.68 -19.15
N GLY A 131 13.75 4.24 -19.38
CA GLY A 131 13.05 5.06 -18.41
C GLY A 131 12.64 4.31 -17.14
N LEU A 132 12.20 3.05 -17.26
CA LEU A 132 11.90 2.21 -16.10
C LEU A 132 13.15 1.92 -15.25
N VAL A 133 14.27 1.56 -15.87
CA VAL A 133 15.53 1.28 -15.14
C VAL A 133 16.01 2.53 -14.38
N LYS A 134 15.95 3.71 -15.00
CA LYS A 134 16.24 4.98 -14.31
C LYS A 134 15.29 5.25 -13.15
N SER A 135 13.99 4.95 -13.33
CA SER A 135 13.00 5.05 -12.25
C SER A 135 13.34 4.13 -11.07
N TYR A 136 13.78 2.90 -11.34
CA TYR A 136 14.17 1.94 -10.30
C TYR A 136 15.35 2.43 -9.46
N LYS A 137 16.26 3.19 -10.08
CA LYS A 137 17.40 3.84 -9.42
C LYS A 137 17.05 5.15 -8.71
N GLY A 138 15.85 5.71 -8.95
CA GLY A 138 15.44 7.01 -8.42
C GLY A 138 15.87 8.21 -9.25
N ASP A 139 16.38 8.01 -10.46
CA ASP A 139 16.61 9.09 -11.42
C ASP A 139 15.30 9.42 -12.15
N PHE A 140 14.41 10.14 -11.47
CA PHE A 140 13.09 10.49 -12.02
C PHE A 140 13.16 11.52 -13.14
N GLU A 141 14.20 12.36 -13.18
CA GLU A 141 14.38 13.34 -14.26
C GLU A 141 14.86 12.65 -15.54
N GLY A 142 15.88 11.80 -15.44
CA GLY A 142 16.33 11.01 -16.57
C GLY A 142 15.25 10.03 -17.05
N ALA A 143 14.48 9.45 -16.13
CA ALA A 143 13.32 8.61 -16.49
C ALA A 143 12.25 9.39 -17.26
N SER A 144 11.96 10.64 -16.86
CA SER A 144 10.97 11.48 -17.54
C SER A 144 11.31 11.71 -19.02
N LEU A 145 12.59 11.95 -19.31
CA LEU A 145 13.07 12.16 -20.68
C LEU A 145 12.88 10.91 -21.53
N ASP A 146 13.34 9.75 -21.06
CA ASP A 146 13.23 8.50 -21.82
C ASP A 146 11.77 8.07 -21.99
N LEU A 147 10.95 8.14 -20.94
CA LEU A 147 9.53 7.80 -21.02
C LEU A 147 8.77 8.75 -21.96
N SER A 148 9.13 10.02 -22.00
CA SER A 148 8.56 10.99 -22.94
C SER A 148 8.95 10.68 -24.39
N MET A 149 10.19 10.23 -24.63
CA MET A 149 10.62 9.76 -25.95
C MET A 149 9.89 8.49 -26.37
N SER A 150 9.72 7.54 -25.46
CA SER A 150 8.93 6.33 -25.68
C SER A 150 7.47 6.66 -26.01
N TYR A 151 6.85 7.59 -25.28
CA TYR A 151 5.50 8.06 -25.56
C TYR A 151 5.36 8.64 -26.98
N LYS A 152 6.29 9.50 -27.41
CA LYS A 152 6.27 10.07 -28.78
C LYS A 152 6.41 8.98 -29.84
N LYS A 153 7.41 8.11 -29.70
CA LYS A 153 7.65 7.01 -30.64
C LYS A 153 6.52 6.00 -30.70
N SER A 154 5.90 5.65 -29.57
CA SER A 154 4.76 4.72 -29.55
C SER A 154 3.56 5.24 -30.35
N LYS A 155 3.38 6.57 -30.45
CA LYS A 155 2.38 7.17 -31.34
C LYS A 155 2.77 7.08 -32.81
N GLU A 156 4.04 7.30 -33.13
CA GLU A 156 4.58 7.21 -34.49
C GLU A 156 4.55 5.76 -35.01
N GLU A 157 4.87 4.81 -34.14
CA GLU A 157 4.86 3.36 -34.39
C GLU A 157 3.43 2.78 -34.35
N ASN A 158 2.43 3.57 -33.92
CA ASN A 158 1.04 3.17 -33.76
C ASN A 158 0.86 1.93 -32.87
N ASP A 159 1.58 1.88 -31.74
CA ASP A 159 1.48 0.84 -30.72
C ASP A 159 0.67 1.35 -29.52
N PRO A 160 -0.66 1.10 -29.48
CA PRO A 160 -1.51 1.58 -28.40
C PRO A 160 -1.27 0.83 -27.08
N ASP A 161 -0.74 -0.40 -27.12
CA ASP A 161 -0.47 -1.19 -25.91
C ASP A 161 0.74 -0.61 -25.17
N LEU A 162 1.81 -0.30 -25.90
CA LEU A 162 2.98 0.37 -25.34
C LEU A 162 2.66 1.79 -24.91
N LEU A 163 1.90 2.55 -25.73
CA LEU A 163 1.44 3.90 -25.38
C LEU A 163 0.72 3.93 -24.03
N ALA A 164 -0.15 2.95 -23.77
CA ALA A 164 -0.87 2.84 -22.50
C ALA A 164 0.07 2.60 -21.32
N LYS A 165 1.10 1.75 -21.48
CA LYS A 165 2.13 1.54 -20.46
C LYS A 165 2.95 2.81 -20.21
N CYS A 166 3.32 3.53 -21.26
CA CYS A 166 4.08 4.78 -21.17
C CYS A 166 3.30 5.84 -20.41
N LEU A 167 2.01 6.00 -20.68
CA LEU A 167 1.15 6.93 -19.96
C LEU A 167 1.08 6.62 -18.46
N LEU A 168 0.95 5.34 -18.08
CA LEU A 168 0.95 4.98 -16.66
C LEU A 168 2.34 5.18 -16.02
N ALA A 169 3.43 4.89 -16.75
CA ALA A 169 4.78 5.10 -16.26
C ALA A 169 5.07 6.59 -16.04
N LEU A 170 4.69 7.45 -17.00
CA LEU A 170 4.79 8.91 -16.88
C LEU A 170 3.97 9.44 -15.71
N ALA A 171 2.72 8.97 -15.54
CA ALA A 171 1.89 9.38 -14.42
C ALA A 171 2.51 9.04 -13.05
N ASN A 172 3.09 7.85 -12.90
CA ASN A 172 3.79 7.46 -11.67
C ASN A 172 5.09 8.25 -11.48
N ASN A 173 5.84 8.51 -12.56
CA ASN A 173 7.07 9.31 -12.49
C ASN A 173 6.77 10.76 -12.08
N SER A 174 5.76 11.40 -12.68
CA SER A 174 5.28 12.73 -12.29
C SER A 174 4.82 12.77 -10.83
N LEU A 175 4.13 11.73 -10.36
CA LEU A 175 3.74 11.63 -8.94
C LEU A 175 4.97 11.57 -8.02
N ASN A 176 6.00 10.78 -8.37
CA ASN A 176 7.25 10.70 -7.61
C ASN A 176 8.01 12.05 -7.58
N LYS A 177 7.86 12.87 -8.63
CA LYS A 177 8.38 14.24 -8.69
C LYS A 177 7.52 15.27 -7.94
N GLY A 178 6.33 14.89 -7.47
CA GLY A 178 5.35 15.79 -6.85
C GLY A 178 4.51 16.59 -7.87
N GLU A 179 4.67 16.35 -9.17
CA GLU A 179 3.95 17.00 -10.27
C GLU A 179 2.55 16.38 -10.44
N CYS A 180 1.67 16.64 -9.47
CA CYS A 180 0.37 15.97 -9.41
C CYS A 180 -0.53 16.30 -10.61
N GLU A 181 -0.51 17.54 -11.10
CA GLU A 181 -1.33 17.98 -12.24
C GLU A 181 -0.95 17.23 -13.53
N ALA A 182 0.35 17.16 -13.84
CA ALA A 182 0.84 16.39 -14.99
C ALA A 182 0.50 14.90 -14.87
N SER A 183 0.56 14.34 -13.65
CA SER A 183 0.13 12.96 -13.39
C SER A 183 -1.33 12.75 -13.76
N VAL A 184 -2.24 13.66 -13.38
CA VAL A 184 -3.66 13.58 -13.75
C VAL A 184 -3.86 13.63 -15.27
N ASP A 185 -3.16 14.53 -15.97
CA ASP A 185 -3.28 14.65 -17.42
C ASP A 185 -2.90 13.37 -18.17
N PHE A 186 -1.82 12.70 -17.74
CA PHE A 186 -1.45 11.40 -18.32
C PHE A 186 -2.46 10.31 -18.00
N LEU A 187 -3.02 10.29 -16.79
CA LEU A 187 -4.04 9.31 -16.40
C LEU A 187 -5.36 9.52 -17.16
N LEU A 188 -5.77 10.76 -17.44
CA LEU A 188 -6.95 11.06 -18.28
C LEU A 188 -6.75 10.60 -19.73
N GLN A 189 -5.55 10.80 -20.28
CA GLN A 189 -5.21 10.25 -21.59
C GLN A 189 -5.26 8.71 -21.60
N LEU A 190 -4.76 8.08 -20.54
CA LEU A 190 -4.80 6.62 -20.40
C LEU A 190 -6.23 6.08 -20.30
N ASP A 191 -7.11 6.75 -19.55
CA ASP A 191 -8.51 6.37 -19.42
C ASP A 191 -9.22 6.36 -20.77
N ASN A 192 -8.98 7.39 -21.59
CA ASN A 192 -9.54 7.47 -22.94
C ASN A 192 -9.00 6.35 -23.85
N LEU A 193 -7.72 6.01 -23.75
CA LEU A 193 -7.12 4.94 -24.52
C LEU A 193 -7.65 3.55 -24.09
N LEU A 194 -7.82 3.32 -22.79
CA LEU A 194 -8.30 2.05 -22.24
C LEU A 194 -9.74 1.71 -22.63
N LYS A 195 -10.57 2.72 -22.92
CA LYS A 195 -11.90 2.53 -23.53
C LYS A 195 -11.83 1.85 -24.90
N ILE A 196 -10.68 1.88 -25.56
CA ILE A 196 -10.43 1.29 -26.89
C ILE A 196 -9.75 -0.09 -26.76
N ILE A 197 -8.66 -0.19 -25.99
CA ILE A 197 -7.78 -1.40 -25.98
C ILE A 197 -8.13 -2.45 -24.93
N ASN A 198 -9.14 -2.22 -24.09
CA ASN A 198 -9.64 -3.12 -23.04
C ASN A 198 -8.53 -3.89 -22.26
N LYS A 199 -7.80 -3.20 -21.39
CA LYS A 199 -6.77 -3.77 -20.50
C LYS A 199 -7.16 -3.56 -19.04
N GLU A 200 -8.01 -4.42 -18.51
CA GLU A 200 -8.62 -4.24 -17.17
C GLU A 200 -7.60 -4.15 -16.03
N TYR A 201 -6.52 -4.94 -16.02
CA TYR A 201 -5.48 -4.82 -14.99
C TYR A 201 -4.82 -3.43 -15.03
N LEU A 202 -4.52 -2.95 -16.23
CA LEU A 202 -3.93 -1.62 -16.43
C LEU A 202 -4.91 -0.52 -16.00
N GLY A 203 -6.20 -0.69 -16.24
CA GLY A 203 -7.26 0.20 -15.74
C GLY A 203 -7.38 0.22 -14.22
N GLY A 204 -7.32 -0.94 -13.58
CA GLY A 204 -7.28 -1.03 -12.12
C GLY A 204 -6.06 -0.32 -11.53
N SER A 205 -4.89 -0.53 -12.14
CA SER A 205 -3.64 0.14 -11.77
C SER A 205 -3.69 1.66 -12.00
N MET A 206 -4.29 2.10 -13.12
CA MET A 206 -4.51 3.51 -13.41
C MET A 206 -5.39 4.18 -12.35
N HIS A 207 -6.52 3.58 -11.99
CA HIS A 207 -7.38 4.13 -10.94
C HIS A 207 -6.71 4.12 -9.55
N MET A 208 -5.84 3.16 -9.27
CA MET A 208 -5.01 3.19 -8.07
C MET A 208 -4.04 4.38 -8.09
N THR A 209 -3.41 4.69 -9.23
CA THR A 209 -2.57 5.89 -9.37
C THR A 209 -3.40 7.17 -9.26
N PHE A 210 -4.59 7.26 -9.88
CA PHE A 210 -5.52 8.39 -9.65
C PHE A 210 -5.83 8.59 -8.16
N GLY A 211 -6.12 7.50 -7.44
CA GLY A 211 -6.36 7.53 -6.00
C GLY A 211 -5.20 8.18 -5.23
N LYS A 212 -3.96 7.77 -5.54
CA LYS A 212 -2.75 8.34 -4.93
C LYS A 212 -2.51 9.80 -5.33
N THR A 213 -2.72 10.15 -6.60
CA THR A 213 -2.52 11.52 -7.07
C THR A 213 -3.52 12.48 -6.43
N TYR A 214 -4.80 12.12 -6.36
CA TYR A 214 -5.80 12.95 -5.66
C TYR A 214 -5.60 12.99 -4.15
N LEU A 215 -5.05 11.92 -3.55
CA LEU A 215 -4.63 11.94 -2.15
C LEU A 215 -3.53 12.99 -1.92
N ALA A 216 -2.52 13.04 -2.79
CA ALA A 216 -1.45 14.04 -2.73
C ALA A 216 -1.97 15.47 -2.95
N MET A 217 -3.00 15.66 -3.78
CA MET A 217 -3.68 16.94 -3.97
C MET A 217 -4.62 17.34 -2.81
N GLY A 218 -4.93 16.42 -1.89
CA GLY A 218 -5.88 16.64 -0.80
C GLY A 218 -7.36 16.49 -1.20
N ASP A 219 -7.69 16.04 -2.42
CA ASP A 219 -9.06 15.74 -2.82
C ASP A 219 -9.47 14.35 -2.33
N HIS A 220 -9.93 14.28 -1.08
CA HIS A 220 -10.30 13.03 -0.42
C HIS A 220 -11.47 12.31 -1.11
N LYS A 221 -12.40 13.06 -1.72
CA LYS A 221 -13.59 12.46 -2.34
C LYS A 221 -13.23 11.71 -3.61
N LYS A 222 -12.53 12.38 -4.53
CA LYS A 222 -12.08 11.75 -5.78
C LYS A 222 -11.09 10.62 -5.51
N SER A 223 -10.20 10.79 -4.53
CA SER A 223 -9.26 9.75 -4.14
C SER A 223 -9.97 8.45 -3.72
N LEU A 224 -10.97 8.54 -2.83
CA LEU A 224 -11.76 7.36 -2.40
C LEU A 224 -12.57 6.73 -3.54
N GLU A 225 -13.13 7.57 -4.43
CA GLU A 225 -13.87 7.10 -5.60
C GLU A 225 -12.97 6.27 -6.52
N HIS A 226 -11.78 6.78 -6.85
CA HIS A 226 -10.85 6.04 -7.68
C HIS A 226 -10.29 4.78 -7.01
N PHE A 227 -10.02 4.80 -5.70
CA PHE A 227 -9.67 3.57 -4.98
C PHE A 227 -10.82 2.55 -4.96
N LYS A 228 -12.08 3.00 -4.96
CA LYS A 228 -13.24 2.11 -5.09
C LYS A 228 -13.29 1.47 -6.48
N ILE A 229 -13.17 2.27 -7.55
CA ILE A 229 -13.18 1.77 -8.92
C ILE A 229 -12.00 0.81 -9.18
N ALA A 230 -10.80 1.13 -8.67
CA ALA A 230 -9.64 0.26 -8.74
C ALA A 230 -9.92 -1.11 -8.12
N ASN A 231 -10.53 -1.12 -6.92
CA ASN A 231 -10.89 -2.35 -6.23
C ASN A 231 -11.91 -3.19 -7.03
N GLU A 232 -12.98 -2.58 -7.51
CA GLU A 232 -14.03 -3.27 -8.27
C GLU A 232 -13.47 -3.86 -9.58
N THR A 233 -12.61 -3.11 -10.27
CA THR A 233 -11.97 -3.54 -11.52
C THR A 233 -11.01 -4.71 -11.32
N LEU A 234 -10.23 -4.71 -10.24
CA LEU A 234 -9.27 -5.78 -9.98
C LEU A 234 -9.93 -7.03 -9.40
N GLN A 235 -10.99 -6.86 -8.58
CA GLN A 235 -11.78 -7.98 -8.07
C GLN A 235 -12.51 -8.74 -9.19
N SER A 236 -13.04 -8.05 -10.20
CA SER A 236 -13.70 -8.71 -11.33
C SER A 236 -12.75 -9.63 -12.10
N LYS A 237 -11.46 -9.23 -12.22
CA LYS A 237 -10.38 -10.06 -12.79
C LYS A 237 -9.75 -11.03 -11.81
N LYS A 238 -10.15 -11.01 -10.53
CA LYS A 238 -9.54 -11.79 -9.46
C LYS A 238 -8.03 -11.51 -9.36
N CYS A 239 -7.62 -10.24 -9.52
CA CYS A 239 -6.28 -9.74 -9.31
C CYS A 239 -6.18 -9.20 -7.88
N TRP A 240 -5.50 -9.92 -7.00
CA TRP A 240 -5.48 -9.68 -5.56
C TRP A 240 -4.20 -9.00 -5.07
N ASN A 241 -3.15 -8.96 -5.89
CA ASN A 241 -1.84 -8.40 -5.54
C ASN A 241 -1.86 -6.92 -5.16
N LEU A 242 -2.80 -6.13 -5.69
CA LEU A 242 -2.94 -4.71 -5.34
C LEU A 242 -3.98 -4.44 -4.24
N TYR A 243 -4.72 -5.48 -3.80
CA TYR A 243 -5.86 -5.29 -2.89
C TYR A 243 -5.44 -4.67 -1.56
N GLY A 244 -4.37 -5.19 -0.93
CA GLY A 244 -3.83 -4.64 0.32
C GLY A 244 -3.37 -3.18 0.17
N TYR A 245 -2.75 -2.82 -0.95
CA TYR A 245 -2.33 -1.44 -1.24
C TYR A 245 -3.51 -0.48 -1.48
N ILE A 246 -4.60 -0.96 -2.06
CA ILE A 246 -5.83 -0.16 -2.22
C ILE A 246 -6.46 0.13 -0.85
N LEU A 247 -6.48 -0.86 0.05
CA LEU A 247 -6.95 -0.67 1.41
C LEU A 247 -6.05 0.29 2.21
N LEU A 248 -4.72 0.18 2.07
CA LEU A 248 -3.76 1.15 2.60
C LEU A 248 -4.10 2.57 2.10
N GLY A 249 -4.31 2.76 0.80
CA GLY A 249 -4.67 4.05 0.21
C GLY A 249 -5.97 4.62 0.80
N LYS A 250 -7.02 3.80 0.92
CA LYS A 250 -8.28 4.21 1.58
C LYS A 250 -8.06 4.60 3.04
N GLY A 251 -7.23 3.86 3.77
CA GLY A 251 -6.88 4.17 5.15
C GLY A 251 -6.13 5.51 5.28
N GLN A 252 -5.18 5.79 4.38
CA GLN A 252 -4.46 7.05 4.32
C GLN A 252 -5.38 8.23 4.00
N VAL A 253 -6.33 8.09 3.06
CA VAL A 253 -7.32 9.14 2.80
C VAL A 253 -8.13 9.47 4.06
N ASN A 254 -8.60 8.44 4.78
CA ASN A 254 -9.36 8.64 6.01
C ASN A 254 -8.50 9.24 7.14
N LYS A 255 -7.20 8.90 7.19
CA LYS A 255 -6.23 9.51 8.13
C LYS A 255 -6.13 11.02 7.88
N ILE A 256 -5.89 11.44 6.64
CA ILE A 256 -5.74 12.85 6.28
C ILE A 256 -7.06 13.61 6.47
N ALA A 257 -8.20 12.96 6.17
CA ALA A 257 -9.52 13.52 6.43
C ALA A 257 -9.90 13.60 7.94
N GLY A 258 -9.02 13.18 8.85
CA GLY A 258 -9.22 13.21 10.32
C GLY A 258 -10.14 12.10 10.87
N SER A 259 -10.58 11.18 10.02
CA SER A 259 -11.42 10.03 10.40
C SER A 259 -10.56 8.84 10.85
N PHE A 260 -9.83 9.01 11.95
CA PHE A 260 -8.85 8.03 12.46
C PHE A 260 -9.43 6.63 12.72
N GLU A 261 -10.67 6.54 13.20
CA GLU A 261 -11.31 5.24 13.46
C GLU A 261 -11.55 4.46 12.16
N ARG A 262 -12.03 5.15 11.11
CA ARG A 262 -12.18 4.55 9.78
C ARG A 262 -10.84 4.19 9.17
N SER A 263 -9.82 5.03 9.38
CA SER A 263 -8.45 4.77 8.92
C SER A 263 -7.91 3.47 9.51
N LEU A 264 -8.04 3.26 10.82
CA LEU A 264 -7.63 2.01 11.50
C LEU A 264 -8.39 0.79 10.97
N VAL A 265 -9.70 0.91 10.71
CA VAL A 265 -10.48 -0.18 10.11
C VAL A 265 -9.87 -0.59 8.76
N TYR A 266 -9.57 0.36 7.88
CA TYR A 266 -8.97 0.05 6.58
C TYR A 266 -7.57 -0.55 6.70
N PHE A 267 -6.72 -0.04 7.61
CA PHE A 267 -5.39 -0.60 7.81
C PHE A 267 -5.42 -2.02 8.39
N ASN A 268 -6.32 -2.29 9.33
CA ASN A 268 -6.48 -3.64 9.89
C ASN A 268 -7.02 -4.62 8.83
N LEU A 269 -8.00 -4.20 8.03
CA LEU A 269 -8.47 -5.00 6.89
C LEU A 269 -7.36 -5.28 5.89
N ALA A 270 -6.50 -4.29 5.60
CA ALA A 270 -5.34 -4.48 4.72
C ALA A 270 -4.35 -5.51 5.31
N LYS A 271 -4.13 -5.46 6.63
CA LYS A 271 -3.23 -6.37 7.34
C LYS A 271 -3.76 -7.81 7.35
N GLU A 272 -5.06 -7.99 7.50
CA GLU A 272 -5.72 -9.31 7.41
C GLU A 272 -5.76 -9.86 5.98
N ALA A 273 -5.78 -8.98 4.97
CA ALA A 273 -5.88 -9.35 3.57
C ALA A 273 -4.54 -9.80 2.94
N ILE A 274 -3.41 -9.60 3.62
CA ILE A 274 -2.08 -9.90 3.08
C ILE A 274 -1.38 -10.98 3.91
N ASP A 275 -0.51 -11.72 3.25
CA ASP A 275 0.48 -12.55 3.92
C ASP A 275 1.68 -11.67 4.28
N SER A 276 1.89 -11.41 5.57
CA SER A 276 2.96 -10.54 6.08
C SER A 276 4.37 -11.05 5.78
N GLU A 277 4.55 -12.36 5.56
CA GLU A 277 5.86 -12.91 5.19
C GLU A 277 6.19 -12.63 3.72
N LYS A 278 5.18 -12.55 2.86
CA LYS A 278 5.33 -12.28 1.42
C LYS A 278 5.30 -10.79 1.10
N PHE A 279 4.40 -10.05 1.75
CA PHE A 279 4.20 -8.61 1.58
C PHE A 279 4.88 -7.81 2.70
N LYS A 280 6.18 -8.03 2.91
CA LYS A 280 6.92 -7.44 4.05
C LYS A 280 6.94 -5.92 3.99
N ARG A 281 7.10 -5.35 2.80
CA ARG A 281 7.06 -3.89 2.61
C ARG A 281 5.70 -3.32 2.99
N LEU A 282 4.62 -3.86 2.43
CA LEU A 282 3.27 -3.41 2.77
C LEU A 282 2.93 -3.61 4.25
N ALA A 283 3.32 -4.74 4.84
CA ALA A 283 3.13 -5.01 6.27
C ALA A 283 3.83 -3.94 7.14
N ASN A 284 5.08 -3.61 6.83
CA ASN A 284 5.82 -2.56 7.53
C ASN A 284 5.17 -1.18 7.36
N LEU A 285 4.66 -0.86 6.17
CA LEU A 285 3.92 0.39 5.93
C LEU A 285 2.64 0.43 6.78
N LEU A 286 1.85 -0.64 6.79
CA LEU A 286 0.64 -0.73 7.59
C LEU A 286 0.92 -0.60 9.09
N ASP A 287 1.94 -1.28 9.60
CA ASP A 287 2.31 -1.16 11.01
C ASP A 287 2.74 0.26 11.38
N SER A 288 3.48 0.93 10.50
CA SER A 288 3.86 2.33 10.70
C SER A 288 2.65 3.28 10.71
N GLU A 289 1.71 3.08 9.79
CA GLU A 289 0.50 3.88 9.64
C GLU A 289 -0.47 3.65 10.80
N ILE A 290 -0.66 2.40 11.24
CA ILE A 290 -1.44 2.04 12.42
C ILE A 290 -0.82 2.68 13.66
N HIS A 291 0.50 2.62 13.81
CA HIS A 291 1.20 3.23 14.93
C HIS A 291 1.01 4.75 14.95
N GLU A 292 1.14 5.41 13.81
CA GLU A 292 0.94 6.85 13.67
C GLU A 292 -0.49 7.27 14.00
N VAL A 293 -1.50 6.58 13.43
CA VAL A 293 -2.91 6.89 13.72
C VAL A 293 -3.25 6.65 15.18
N ASN A 294 -2.74 5.57 15.77
CA ASN A 294 -2.90 5.32 17.20
C ASN A 294 -2.28 6.47 18.02
N ASP A 295 -1.08 6.94 17.69
CA ASP A 295 -0.46 8.10 18.34
C ASP A 295 -1.26 9.39 18.16
N SER A 296 -1.77 9.67 16.96
CA SER A 296 -2.60 10.85 16.70
C SER A 296 -3.96 10.79 17.42
N SER A 297 -4.50 9.59 17.62
CA SER A 297 -5.74 9.36 18.34
C SER A 297 -5.61 9.46 19.87
N VAL A 298 -4.39 9.45 20.41
CA VAL A 298 -4.12 9.54 21.85
C VAL A 298 -4.31 10.98 22.34
N ASP A 299 -5.03 11.13 23.44
CA ASP A 299 -5.23 12.44 24.11
C ASP A 299 -4.05 12.77 25.01
N ILE A 300 -3.53 11.76 25.72
CA ILE A 300 -2.45 11.89 26.68
C ILE A 300 -1.53 10.66 26.66
N TYR A 301 -0.23 10.91 26.51
CA TYR A 301 0.83 9.91 26.55
C TYR A 301 1.61 10.02 27.85
N LEU A 302 1.76 8.91 28.55
CA LEU A 302 2.33 8.83 29.89
C LEU A 302 3.64 8.04 29.89
N ASP A 303 4.74 8.72 30.22
CA ASP A 303 6.08 8.16 30.32
C ASP A 303 6.55 8.20 31.78
N ARG A 304 6.49 7.04 32.45
CA ARG A 304 6.88 6.91 33.85
C ARG A 304 8.40 6.99 34.03
N SER A 305 9.14 6.37 33.12
CA SER A 305 10.59 6.18 33.19
C SER A 305 11.32 7.52 33.10
N ASN A 306 10.93 8.35 32.13
CA ASN A 306 11.48 9.68 31.92
C ASN A 306 10.72 10.77 32.71
N ARG A 307 9.66 10.39 33.45
CA ARG A 307 8.81 11.31 34.23
C ARG A 307 8.24 12.44 33.36
N LYS A 308 7.79 12.10 32.16
CA LYS A 308 7.23 13.05 31.19
C LYS A 308 5.82 12.64 30.80
N VAL A 309 5.01 13.62 30.49
CA VAL A 309 3.64 13.42 29.98
C VAL A 309 3.50 14.28 28.76
N LYS A 310 3.01 13.72 27.65
CA LYS A 310 2.70 14.50 26.44
C LYS A 310 1.20 14.57 26.26
N GLU A 311 0.63 15.76 26.40
CA GLU A 311 -0.78 16.02 26.16
C GLU A 311 -0.95 16.61 24.76
N ARG A 312 -2.05 16.24 24.07
CA ARG A 312 -2.27 16.58 22.65
C ARG A 312 -2.15 18.08 22.34
N THR A 313 -2.68 18.94 23.19
CA THR A 313 -2.77 20.39 22.99
C THR A 313 -1.67 21.18 23.71
N LEU A 314 -1.29 20.74 24.92
CA LEU A 314 -0.32 21.40 25.79
C LEU A 314 1.13 21.00 25.49
N GLY A 315 1.33 19.90 24.75
CA GLY A 315 2.65 19.37 24.45
C GLY A 315 3.27 18.59 25.62
N VAL A 316 4.60 18.64 25.73
CA VAL A 316 5.34 17.86 26.73
C VAL A 316 5.39 18.60 28.08
N ILE A 317 4.96 17.91 29.13
CA ILE A 317 4.91 18.34 30.52
C ILE A 317 5.90 17.50 31.32
N ASP A 318 6.84 18.17 31.99
CA ASP A 318 7.86 17.53 32.82
C ASP A 318 7.41 17.39 34.28
N PHE A 319 7.54 16.19 34.84
CA PHE A 319 7.21 15.84 36.23
C PHE A 319 8.45 15.54 37.10
N LYS A 320 9.67 15.90 36.66
CA LYS A 320 10.96 15.62 37.34
C LYS A 320 10.95 15.85 38.85
N HIS A 321 10.37 16.98 39.30
CA HIS A 321 10.26 17.38 40.72
C HIS A 321 8.84 17.26 41.29
N ARG A 322 7.95 16.51 40.64
CA ARG A 322 6.52 16.43 40.95
C ARG A 322 6.03 14.98 41.01
N PHE A 323 6.81 14.11 41.64
CA PHE A 323 6.57 12.66 41.64
C PHE A 323 5.18 12.28 42.17
N VAL A 324 4.69 12.90 43.25
CA VAL A 324 3.35 12.64 43.80
C VAL A 324 2.25 12.92 42.78
N LEU A 325 2.38 13.99 41.98
CA LEU A 325 1.39 14.33 40.96
C LEU A 325 1.40 13.31 39.82
N LEU A 326 2.59 12.84 39.44
CA LEU A 326 2.75 11.79 38.44
C LEU A 326 2.14 10.46 38.93
N GLU A 327 2.36 10.08 40.19
CA GLU A 327 1.78 8.88 40.78
C GLU A 327 0.25 8.96 40.83
N ILE A 328 -0.33 10.09 41.22
CA ILE A 328 -1.78 10.31 41.17
C ILE A 328 -2.29 10.15 39.74
N LEU A 329 -1.62 10.77 38.76
CA LEU A 329 -2.00 10.66 37.36
C LEU A 329 -1.96 9.21 36.87
N PHE A 330 -0.88 8.47 37.15
CA PHE A 330 -0.74 7.08 36.75
C PHE A 330 -1.74 6.15 37.43
N LEU A 331 -2.01 6.37 38.73
CA LEU A 331 -3.00 5.58 39.47
C LEU A 331 -4.39 5.74 38.85
N LEU A 332 -4.82 6.99 38.62
CA LEU A 332 -6.12 7.28 38.05
C LEU A 332 -6.19 6.82 36.58
N ALA A 333 -5.14 7.06 35.78
CA ALA A 333 -5.09 6.68 34.36
C ALA A 333 -5.06 5.17 34.14
N LYS A 334 -4.45 4.38 35.03
CA LYS A 334 -4.49 2.91 34.94
C LYS A 334 -5.86 2.33 35.27
N ASN A 335 -6.66 3.05 36.05
CA ASN A 335 -7.97 2.62 36.54
C ASN A 335 -9.05 3.59 36.05
N CYS A 336 -9.09 3.82 34.73
CA CYS A 336 -10.03 4.76 34.11
C CYS A 336 -11.49 4.38 34.41
N GLY A 337 -12.30 5.37 34.79
CA GLY A 337 -13.70 5.16 35.17
C GLY A 337 -13.93 4.62 36.58
N GLU A 338 -12.90 4.16 37.30
CA GLU A 338 -13.02 3.78 38.71
C GLU A 338 -12.88 5.02 39.61
N TYR A 339 -13.76 5.17 40.59
CA TYR A 339 -13.69 6.24 41.58
C TYR A 339 -12.76 5.85 42.74
N PHE A 340 -11.77 6.69 42.97
CA PHE A 340 -10.89 6.63 44.14
C PHE A 340 -11.36 7.64 45.18
N ASP A 341 -11.91 7.11 46.27
CA ASP A 341 -12.22 7.89 47.46
C ASP A 341 -10.93 8.37 48.16
N LYS A 342 -11.10 9.24 49.16
CA LYS A 342 -9.97 9.84 49.88
C LYS A 342 -9.13 8.82 50.64
N GLU A 343 -9.76 7.75 51.15
CA GLU A 343 -9.07 6.69 51.90
C GLU A 343 -8.19 5.85 50.98
N LYS A 344 -8.73 5.42 49.83
CA LYS A 344 -7.99 4.70 48.80
C LYS A 344 -6.85 5.53 48.24
N LEU A 345 -7.05 6.83 48.02
CA LEU A 345 -5.99 7.73 47.56
C LEU A 345 -4.86 7.86 48.60
N ALA A 346 -5.21 8.07 49.88
CA ALA A 346 -4.23 8.13 50.98
C ALA A 346 -3.35 6.88 51.02
N LYS A 347 -4.00 5.70 51.01
CA LYS A 347 -3.33 4.41 51.08
C LYS A 347 -2.51 4.08 49.83
N SER A 348 -2.99 4.43 48.64
CA SER A 348 -2.31 4.05 47.39
C SER A 348 -1.13 4.96 47.04
N ILE A 349 -1.23 6.26 47.33
CA ILE A 349 -0.22 7.26 46.94
C ILE A 349 0.82 7.46 48.04
N TRP A 350 0.38 7.61 49.29
CA TRP A 350 1.26 7.93 50.42
C TRP A 350 1.57 6.71 51.30
N LYS A 351 0.84 5.60 51.12
CA LYS A 351 0.97 4.38 51.95
C LYS A 351 0.66 4.61 53.43
N ASP A 352 -0.15 5.64 53.72
CA ASP A 352 -0.56 6.05 55.06
C ASP A 352 -2.05 5.77 55.30
N GLU A 353 -2.43 5.60 56.56
CA GLU A 353 -3.83 5.60 56.98
C GLU A 353 -4.46 6.98 56.82
N TYR A 354 -5.72 7.02 56.43
CA TYR A 354 -6.38 8.28 56.11
C TYR A 354 -6.62 9.14 57.36
N ASN A 355 -6.02 10.34 57.38
CA ASN A 355 -6.26 11.36 58.38
C ASN A 355 -6.90 12.61 57.73
N PRO A 356 -8.16 12.94 58.04
CA PRO A 356 -8.87 14.09 57.47
C PRO A 356 -8.13 15.43 57.66
N LEU A 357 -7.41 15.63 58.76
CA LEU A 357 -6.72 16.90 59.05
C LEU A 357 -5.55 17.17 58.11
N ILE A 358 -4.97 16.12 57.54
CA ILE A 358 -3.79 16.18 56.66
C ILE A 358 -4.20 15.93 55.22
N HIS A 359 -4.88 14.81 54.97
CA HIS A 359 -5.10 14.28 53.63
C HIS A 359 -6.16 15.05 52.84
N ASP A 360 -7.13 15.69 53.48
CA ASP A 360 -8.12 16.49 52.74
C ASP A 360 -7.46 17.63 51.97
N LYS A 361 -6.63 18.41 52.67
CA LYS A 361 -5.88 19.50 52.06
C LYS A 361 -4.86 18.96 51.06
N LEU A 362 -4.17 17.88 51.39
CA LEU A 362 -3.13 17.29 50.54
C LEU A 362 -3.69 16.77 49.20
N ILE A 363 -4.76 15.96 49.24
CA ILE A 363 -5.42 15.42 48.05
C ILE A 363 -5.98 16.56 47.20
N TYR A 364 -6.71 17.49 47.83
CA TYR A 364 -7.30 18.62 47.11
C TYR A 364 -6.24 19.47 46.40
N THR A 365 -5.17 19.83 47.11
CA THR A 365 -4.08 20.65 46.55
C THR A 365 -3.31 19.90 45.47
N SER A 366 -3.03 18.60 45.63
CA SER A 366 -2.35 17.80 44.61
C SER A 366 -3.19 17.63 43.35
N VAL A 367 -4.47 17.27 43.45
CA VAL A 367 -5.35 17.13 42.28
C VAL A 367 -5.54 18.47 41.56
N SER A 368 -5.70 19.56 42.31
CA SER A 368 -5.80 20.91 41.74
C SER A 368 -4.54 21.28 40.96
N ARG A 369 -3.35 21.03 41.52
CA ARG A 369 -2.06 21.27 40.84
C ARG A 369 -1.89 20.39 39.61
N LEU A 370 -2.27 19.11 39.69
CA LEU A 370 -2.20 18.18 38.56
C LEU A 370 -3.09 18.66 37.41
N ARG A 371 -4.35 19.04 37.70
CA ARG A 371 -5.26 19.61 36.69
C ARG A 371 -4.70 20.84 36.00
N LYS A 372 -4.05 21.76 36.74
CA LYS A 372 -3.39 22.94 36.14
C LYS A 372 -2.30 22.60 35.12
N LEU A 373 -1.72 21.40 35.21
CA LEU A 373 -0.67 20.95 34.30
C LEU A 373 -1.21 20.24 33.07
N ILE A 374 -2.23 19.40 33.23
CA ILE A 374 -2.68 18.48 32.18
C ILE A 374 -3.97 18.93 31.49
N GLU A 375 -4.80 19.79 32.10
CA GLU A 375 -6.07 20.20 31.52
C GLU A 375 -5.87 21.28 30.43
N PRO A 376 -6.51 21.16 29.26
CA PRO A 376 -6.43 22.17 28.21
C PRO A 376 -6.96 23.53 28.70
N LYS A 377 -6.35 24.63 28.24
CA LYS A 377 -6.72 25.99 28.68
C LYS A 377 -8.08 26.46 28.15
N ASP A 378 -8.54 25.90 27.04
CA ASP A 378 -9.77 26.34 26.35
C ASP A 378 -11.05 25.72 26.92
N ASN A 379 -10.93 24.78 27.87
CA ASN A 379 -12.09 24.26 28.59
C ASN A 379 -12.52 25.24 29.67
N THR A 380 -13.73 25.78 29.53
CA THR A 380 -14.41 26.52 30.59
C THR A 380 -14.38 25.70 31.89
N GLU A 381 -14.22 26.37 33.04
CA GLU A 381 -13.91 25.75 34.35
C GLU A 381 -14.83 24.59 34.77
N THR A 382 -15.99 24.48 34.13
CA THR A 382 -17.04 23.48 34.37
C THR A 382 -16.80 22.13 33.68
N LYS A 383 -15.96 22.02 32.63
CA LYS A 383 -15.77 20.77 31.87
C LYS A 383 -14.31 20.29 31.93
N ARG A 384 -13.95 19.58 33.00
CA ARG A 384 -12.64 18.93 33.15
C ARG A 384 -12.53 17.76 32.16
N LYS A 385 -11.48 17.71 31.34
CA LYS A 385 -11.25 16.66 30.33
C LYS A 385 -10.70 15.39 30.96
N TYR A 386 -9.73 15.50 31.86
CA TYR A 386 -8.94 14.35 32.32
C TYR A 386 -9.35 13.84 33.69
N ILE A 387 -9.39 14.70 34.71
CA ILE A 387 -9.69 14.26 36.09
C ILE A 387 -11.07 14.78 36.48
N ILE A 388 -12.01 13.88 36.75
CA ILE A 388 -13.39 14.18 37.12
C ILE A 388 -13.56 14.01 38.64
N ARG A 389 -14.35 14.87 39.26
CA ARG A 389 -14.75 14.74 40.67
C ARG A 389 -16.14 14.09 40.75
N GLY A 390 -16.26 13.03 41.52
CA GLY A 390 -17.54 12.39 41.86
C GLY A 390 -18.03 12.81 43.25
N LYS A 391 -19.08 12.13 43.73
CA LYS A 391 -19.67 12.36 45.06
C LYS A 391 -18.64 12.14 46.18
N ASP A 392 -17.85 11.07 46.08
CA ASP A 392 -16.97 10.62 47.17
C ASP A 392 -15.48 10.57 46.79
N GLY A 393 -15.09 11.06 45.60
CA GLY A 393 -13.70 10.92 45.15
C GLY A 393 -13.37 11.48 43.77
N TYR A 394 -12.28 10.98 43.19
CA TYR A 394 -11.78 11.36 41.87
C TYR A 394 -11.66 10.15 40.95
N THR A 395 -11.87 10.35 39.66
CA THR A 395 -11.64 9.34 38.63
C THR A 395 -10.95 9.98 37.41
N PHE A 396 -10.26 9.17 36.63
CA PHE A 396 -9.84 9.57 35.30
C PHE A 396 -10.97 9.35 34.31
N ASN A 397 -11.20 10.32 33.42
CA ASN A 397 -12.29 10.27 32.46
C ASN A 397 -12.17 9.03 31.55
N PRO A 398 -13.15 8.11 31.57
CA PRO A 398 -13.08 6.87 30.79
C PRO A 398 -13.13 7.08 29.27
N THR A 399 -13.56 8.25 28.80
CA THR A 399 -13.61 8.54 27.36
C THR A 399 -12.26 9.00 26.79
N VAL A 400 -11.25 9.22 27.63
CA VAL A 400 -9.94 9.71 27.21
C VAL A 400 -9.09 8.56 26.68
N LYS A 401 -8.50 8.75 25.49
CA LYS A 401 -7.57 7.78 24.91
C LYS A 401 -6.17 7.97 25.49
N ILE A 402 -5.72 7.03 26.32
CA ILE A 402 -4.44 7.10 27.05
C ILE A 402 -3.46 6.09 26.44
N ARG A 403 -2.19 6.51 26.30
CA ARG A 403 -1.10 5.59 25.97
C ARG A 403 -0.02 5.63 27.04
N PHE A 404 0.42 4.46 27.48
CA PHE A 404 1.60 4.32 28.31
C PHE A 404 2.81 4.02 27.41
N GLN A 405 3.97 4.53 27.78
CA GLN A 405 5.20 4.24 27.04
C GLN A 405 5.41 2.72 26.89
N MET A 406 5.55 2.28 25.63
CA MET A 406 6.09 0.97 25.27
C MET A 406 7.31 1.19 24.37
N GLU A 407 8.35 0.40 24.61
CA GLU A 407 9.67 0.48 23.98
C GLU A 407 9.62 -0.04 22.53
N SER A 408 9.15 0.76 21.58
CA SER A 408 9.60 0.67 20.18
C SER A 408 8.94 1.77 19.35
N ARG A 409 9.76 2.65 18.76
CA ARG A 409 9.34 3.43 17.59
C ARG A 409 9.66 2.59 16.36
N MET A 410 8.62 2.14 15.67
CA MET A 410 8.78 1.51 14.37
C MET A 410 9.01 2.62 13.34
N SER A 411 10.20 2.65 12.75
CA SER A 411 10.44 3.45 11.54
C SER A 411 9.87 2.68 10.35
N PRO A 412 9.10 3.32 9.46
CA PRO A 412 8.87 2.74 8.14
C PRO A 412 10.25 2.58 7.50
N GLY A 413 10.63 1.35 7.17
CA GLY A 413 11.93 1.05 6.57
C GLY A 413 12.14 1.84 5.26
N LYS A 414 13.41 2.02 4.87
CA LYS A 414 13.77 2.70 3.62
C LYS A 414 13.14 1.97 2.43
N ALA A 415 12.48 2.70 1.54
CA ALA A 415 11.96 2.13 0.29
C ALA A 415 13.12 1.53 -0.53
N ILE A 416 12.99 0.27 -0.92
CA ILE A 416 13.99 -0.45 -1.72
C ILE A 416 13.54 -0.35 -3.17
N ALA A 417 14.46 0.10 -4.04
CA ALA A 417 14.29 0.26 -5.48
C ALA A 417 12.97 0.97 -5.81
N ASN A 418 12.93 2.31 -5.85
CA ASN A 418 11.76 3.23 -5.90
C ASN A 418 10.58 2.80 -6.81
N VAL A 419 9.97 1.68 -6.51
CA VAL A 419 9.10 0.90 -7.39
C VAL A 419 7.93 0.46 -6.55
N ASP A 420 6.75 0.74 -7.05
CA ASP A 420 5.51 0.24 -6.49
C ASP A 420 5.13 -1.06 -7.22
N ILE A 421 4.51 -1.99 -6.49
CA ILE A 421 3.94 -3.20 -7.08
C ILE A 421 2.89 -2.87 -8.15
N SER A 422 2.28 -1.67 -8.09
CA SER A 422 1.32 -1.13 -9.07
C SER A 422 1.96 -0.41 -10.26
N SER A 423 3.27 -0.38 -10.40
CA SER A 423 3.91 0.24 -11.57
C SER A 423 3.90 -0.72 -12.77
N PRO A 424 3.78 -0.22 -14.02
CA PRO A 424 3.57 -1.07 -15.21
C PRO A 424 4.79 -1.94 -15.56
N VAL A 425 4.51 -3.14 -16.11
CA VAL A 425 5.50 -4.10 -16.66
C VAL A 425 5.13 -4.50 -18.09
#